data_AF-A0A512C4N2-F1
#
_entry.id   AF-A0A512C4N2-F1
#
_cell.length_a   1.000
_cell.length_b   1.000
_cell.length_c   1.000
_cell.angle_alpha   90.00
_cell.angle_beta   90.00
_cell.angle_gamma   90.00
#
_symmetry.space_group_name_H-M   'P 1'
#
loop_
_entity.id
_entity.type
_entity.pdbx_description
1 polymer ?
#
loop_
_entity_poly.entity_id
_entity_poly.type
_entity_poly.pdbx_seq_one_letter_code
_entity_poly.pdbx_strand_id
1 'polypeptide(L)' 'MLGQRLASIASDFDSRTYGYRKLSDLMRKTGAFEVDQPEGGALRVRLKAEGPKKRATQA' A
#
# COMPACT_ATOMS: atom_id res chain seq x y z
N MET A 1 0.70 13.25 -6.22
CA MET A 1 0.30 11.82 -6.33
C MET A 1 1.37 10.95 -5.66
N LEU A 2 1.02 9.83 -5.02
CA LEU A 2 1.96 8.97 -4.27
C LEU A 2 3.15 8.49 -5.11
N GLY A 3 2.91 8.05 -6.35
CA GLY A 3 3.98 7.56 -7.24
C GLY A 3 5.06 8.62 -7.51
N GLN A 4 4.66 9.89 -7.61
CA GLN A 4 5.59 11.00 -7.85
C GLN A 4 6.42 11.33 -6.60
N ARG A 5 5.83 11.21 -5.41
CA ARG A 5 6.58 11.35 -4.15
C ARG A 5 7.54 10.16 -3.96
N LEU A 6 7.12 8.95 -4.32
CA LEU A 6 7.95 7.74 -4.22
C LEU A 6 9.19 7.83 -5.10
N ALA A 7 9.04 8.25 -6.36
CA ALA A 7 10.16 8.48 -7.26
C ALA A 7 11.17 9.52 -6.73
N SER A 8 10.71 10.51 -5.96
CA SER A 8 11.59 11.52 -5.35
C SER A 8 12.38 11.00 -4.13
N ILE A 9 11.91 9.98 -3.42
CA ILE A 9 12.57 9.46 -2.21
C ILE A 9 13.31 8.14 -2.45
N ALA A 10 12.85 7.37 -3.42
CA ALA A 10 13.38 6.07 -3.79
C ALA A 10 13.33 5.95 -5.32
N SER A 11 14.27 6.62 -5.99
CA SER A 11 14.29 6.70 -7.46
C SER A 11 14.47 5.34 -8.14
N ASP A 12 15.13 4.39 -7.48
CA ASP A 12 15.32 3.01 -7.97
C ASP A 12 14.11 2.10 -7.71
N PHE A 13 13.09 2.58 -7.00
CA PHE A 13 11.92 1.76 -6.72
C PHE A 13 11.06 1.62 -7.97
N ASP A 14 10.86 0.38 -8.43
CA ASP A 14 9.94 0.05 -9.52
C ASP A 14 9.11 -1.19 -9.17
N SER A 15 7.78 -1.08 -9.28
CA SER A 15 6.85 -2.17 -8.92
C SER A 15 6.93 -3.39 -9.85
N ARG A 16 7.49 -3.23 -11.05
CA ARG A 16 7.62 -4.30 -12.05
C ARG A 16 8.74 -5.26 -11.70
N THR A 17 9.75 -4.83 -10.94
CA THR A 17 10.76 -5.72 -10.34
C THR A 17 10.14 -6.78 -9.43
N TYR A 18 8.95 -6.49 -8.87
CA TYR A 18 8.14 -7.39 -8.06
C TYR A 18 7.01 -8.08 -8.84
N GLY A 19 6.92 -7.88 -10.17
CA GLY A 19 5.89 -8.47 -11.03
C GLY A 19 4.58 -7.67 -11.13
N TYR A 20 4.52 -6.43 -10.62
CA TYR A 20 3.30 -5.62 -10.60
C TYR A 20 3.35 -4.46 -11.58
N ARG A 21 2.30 -4.33 -12.41
CA ARG A 21 2.17 -3.20 -13.36
C ARG A 21 1.86 -1.87 -12.68
N LYS A 22 1.25 -1.91 -11.48
CA LYS A 22 0.82 -0.73 -10.73
C LYS A 22 1.34 -0.83 -9.30
N LEU A 23 1.87 0.28 -8.79
CA LEU A 23 2.26 0.41 -7.39
C LEU A 23 1.10 0.04 -6.44
N SER A 24 -0.13 0.49 -6.75
CA SER A 24 -1.30 0.19 -5.92
C SER A 24 -1.60 -1.31 -5.80
N ASP A 25 -1.29 -2.12 -6.81
CA ASP A 25 -1.50 -3.57 -6.78
C ASP A 25 -0.48 -4.25 -5.85
N LEU A 26 0.80 -3.88 -6.00
CA LEU A 26 1.88 -4.32 -5.11
C LEU A 26 1.56 -3.98 -3.64
N MET A 27 1.12 -2.76 -3.37
CA MET A 27 0.79 -2.31 -2.01
C MET A 27 -0.41 -3.02 -1.40
N ARG A 28 -1.39 -3.40 -2.22
CA ARG A 28 -2.52 -4.22 -1.77
C ARG A 28 -2.07 -5.64 -1.45
N LYS A 29 -1.18 -6.21 -2.27
CA LYS A 29 -0.69 -7.59 -2.06
C LYS A 29 0.23 -7.71 -0.84
N THR A 30 1.05 -6.71 -0.55
CA THR A 30 1.95 -6.76 0.62
C THR A 30 1.20 -6.83 1.95
N GLY A 31 -0.07 -6.42 1.99
CA GLY A 31 -0.93 -6.54 3.19
C GLY A 31 -0.57 -5.61 4.34
N ALA A 32 0.53 -4.87 4.23
CA ALA A 32 1.03 -3.91 5.21
C ALA A 32 0.38 -2.52 5.10
N PHE A 33 -0.36 -2.28 4.02
CA PHE A 33 -0.94 -0.97 3.72
C PHE A 33 -2.45 -1.04 3.56
N GLU A 34 -3.13 -0.03 4.08
CA GLU A 34 -4.50 0.28 3.72
C GLU A 34 -4.48 1.23 2.52
N VAL A 35 -5.00 0.75 1.38
CA VAL A 35 -4.97 1.47 0.10
C VAL A 35 -6.41 1.81 -0.31
N ASP A 36 -6.74 3.09 -0.21
CA ASP A 36 -8.02 3.67 -0.61
C ASP A 36 -7.86 4.46 -1.92
N GLN A 37 -8.74 4.21 -2.88
CA GLN A 37 -8.77 4.95 -4.14
C GLN A 37 -10.23 5.18 -4.51
N PRO A 38 -10.83 6.32 -4.10
CA PRO A 38 -12.18 6.66 -4.50
C PRO A 38 -12.22 6.91 -6.01
N GLU A 39 -13.37 6.65 -6.62
CA GLU A 39 -13.57 6.83 -8.06
C GLU A 39 -13.31 8.30 -8.45
N GLY A 40 -12.39 8.52 -9.41
CA GLY A 40 -11.93 9.86 -9.81
C GLY A 40 -10.98 10.57 -8.82
N GLY A 41 -10.63 9.93 -7.69
CA GLY A 41 -9.79 10.53 -6.65
C GLY A 41 -8.33 10.05 -6.62
N ALA A 42 -7.52 10.77 -5.86
CA ALA A 42 -6.12 10.42 -5.64
C ALA A 42 -5.97 9.18 -4.74
N LEU A 43 -4.97 8.35 -5.03
CA LEU A 43 -4.60 7.20 -4.21
C LEU A 43 -4.17 7.65 -2.80
N ARG A 44 -4.87 7.15 -1.78
CA ARG A 44 -4.57 7.35 -0.37
C ARG A 44 -4.01 6.06 0.21
N VAL A 45 -2.87 6.17 0.88
CA VAL A 45 -2.21 5.03 1.51
C VAL A 45 -1.94 5.36 2.96
N ARG A 46 -2.25 4.41 3.84
CA ARG A 46 -1.84 4.42 5.24
C ARG A 46 -1.12 3.11 5.56
N LEU A 47 -0.21 3.17 6.53
CA LEU A 47 0.26 1.95 7.17
C LEU A 47 -0.94 1.32 7.85
N LYS A 48 -1.13 0.02 7.61
CA LYS A 48 -2.09 -0.73 8.38
C LYS A 48 -1.60 -0.68 9.81
N ALA A 49 -2.38 -0.04 10.69
CA ALA A 49 -2.10 -0.16 12.12
C ALA A 49 -2.02 -1.65 12.43
N GLU A 50 -1.07 -2.06 13.27
CA GLU A 50 -1.17 -3.36 13.93
C GLU A 50 -2.44 -3.31 14.80
N GLY A 51 -3.61 -3.44 14.19
CA GLY A 51 -4.82 -3.82 14.90
C GLY A 51 -4.46 -5.06 15.70
N PRO A 52 -4.93 -5.16 16.95
CA PRO A 52 -4.44 -6.15 17.90
C PRO A 52 -4.38 -7.49 17.19
N LYS A 53 -3.21 -8.14 17.19
CA LYS A 53 -3.11 -9.56 16.81
C LYS A 53 -4.35 -10.20 17.38
N LYS A 54 -5.23 -10.77 16.55
CA LYS A 54 -6.46 -11.42 17.03
C LYS A 54 -6.03 -12.42 18.11
N ARG A 55 -6.08 -12.01 19.38
CA ARG A 55 -5.94 -12.90 20.52
C ARG A 55 -7.20 -13.74 20.40
N ALA A 56 -6.99 -15.02 20.14
CA ALA A 56 -8.03 -16.01 20.33
C ALA A 56 -8.65 -15.80 21.72
N THR A 57 -9.94 -16.08 21.81
CA THR A 57 -10.82 -15.97 22.99
C THR A 57 -11.48 -14.60 23.14
N GLN A 58 -12.64 -14.49 22.49
CA GLN A 58 -13.77 -13.71 22.99
C GLN A 58 -14.62 -14.70 23.80
N ALA A 59 -14.70 -14.49 25.12
CA ALA A 59 -15.59 -15.14 26.07
C ALA A 59 -16.16 -14.06 26.99
#